data_AF-A0A6B3FK80-F1
#
_entry.id   AF-A0A6B3FK80-F1
#
_cell.length_a   1.000
_cell.length_b   1.000
_cell.length_c   1.000
_cell.angle_alpha   90.00
_cell.angle_beta   90.00
_cell.angle_gamma   90.00
#
_symmetry.space_group_name_H-M   'P 1'
#
loop_
_entity.id
_entity.type
_entity.pdbx_description
1 polymer ?
#
loop_
_entity_poly.entity_id
_entity_poly.type
_entity_poly.pdbx_seq_one_letter_code
_entity_poly.pdbx_strand_id
1 'polypeptide(L)' 'RPHNSGHWTQDGAITSQFANHVRAVLDLPLGDPRPRAPWTVMCNVLGGDYPDMYQGYLHCMARDPQLKIHMYGKDV' A
#
# COMPACT_ATOMS: atom_id res chain seq x y z
N ARG A 1 -0.22 16.13 -3.72
CA ARG A 1 0.72 14.99 -3.78
C ARG A 1 0.08 13.75 -3.17
N PRO A 2 0.46 12.54 -3.57
CA PRO A 2 0.14 11.35 -2.82
C PRO A 2 0.52 11.49 -1.33
N HIS A 3 -0.26 10.88 -0.46
CA HIS A 3 -0.12 10.96 0.99
C HIS A 3 -0.16 9.56 1.62
N ASN A 4 0.55 9.39 2.75
CA ASN A 4 0.70 8.09 3.41
C ASN A 4 -0.65 7.47 3.80
N SER A 5 -1.58 8.29 4.30
CA SER A 5 -2.94 7.84 4.64
C SER A 5 -3.76 7.31 3.46
N GLY A 6 -3.31 7.51 2.22
CA GLY A 6 -3.95 6.96 1.03
C GLY A 6 -3.31 5.67 0.50
N HIS A 7 -2.24 5.15 1.11
CA HIS A 7 -1.52 3.98 0.57
C HIS A 7 -2.39 2.72 0.52
N TRP A 8 -3.41 2.62 1.38
CA TRP A 8 -4.40 1.54 1.34
C TRP A 8 -5.08 1.43 -0.03
N THR A 9 -5.19 2.53 -0.79
CA THR A 9 -5.85 2.54 -2.11
C THR A 9 -5.14 1.71 -3.17
N GLN A 10 -3.88 1.29 -2.94
CA GLN A 10 -3.13 0.42 -3.86
C GLN A 10 -3.78 -0.96 -3.99
N ASP A 11 -4.29 -1.50 -2.88
CA ASP A 11 -4.94 -2.82 -2.84
C ASP A 11 -6.43 -2.74 -2.52
N GLY A 12 -6.89 -1.63 -1.93
CA GLY A 12 -8.26 -1.47 -1.46
C GLY A 12 -9.20 -0.71 -2.38
N ALA A 13 -8.70 -0.01 -3.42
CA ALA A 13 -9.53 0.74 -4.36
C ALA A 13 -9.41 0.20 -5.80
N ILE A 14 -10.41 0.46 -6.64
CA ILE A 14 -10.33 0.13 -8.08
C ILE A 14 -9.15 0.89 -8.72
N THR A 15 -9.04 2.19 -8.43
CA THR A 15 -7.92 3.04 -8.87
C THR A 15 -7.22 3.67 -7.66
N SER A 16 -5.91 3.47 -7.55
CA SER A 16 -5.12 4.01 -6.44
C SER A 16 -4.92 5.53 -6.54
N GLN A 17 -4.58 6.16 -5.41
CA GLN A 17 -4.20 7.58 -5.41
C GLN A 17 -3.03 7.89 -6.37
N PHE A 18 -2.12 6.94 -6.57
CA PHE A 18 -0.98 7.11 -7.47
C PHE A 18 -1.43 7.08 -8.93
N ALA A 19 -2.27 6.10 -9.29
CA ALA A 19 -2.80 5.99 -10.63
C ALA A 19 -3.65 7.23 -10.98
N ASN A 20 -4.53 7.67 -10.08
CA ASN A 20 -5.31 8.89 -10.31
C ASN A 20 -4.44 10.17 -10.29
N HIS A 21 -3.36 10.22 -9.51
CA HIS A 21 -2.42 11.34 -9.57
C HIS A 21 -1.75 11.45 -10.95
N VAL A 22 -1.27 10.34 -11.51
CA VAL A 22 -0.69 10.31 -12.86
C VAL A 22 -1.73 10.70 -13.92
N ARG A 23 -2.95 10.16 -13.84
CA ARG A 23 -4.02 10.48 -14.79
C ARG A 23 -4.37 11.97 -14.78
N ALA A 24 -4.45 12.57 -13.58
CA ALA A 24 -4.71 14.00 -13.44
C ALA A 24 -3.58 14.88 -14.00
N VAL A 25 -2.32 14.49 -13.81
CA VAL A 25 -1.15 15.23 -14.36
C VAL A 25 -1.11 15.16 -15.89
N LEU A 26 -1.64 14.09 -16.48
CA LEU A 26 -1.64 13.85 -17.93
C LEU A 26 -2.97 14.21 -18.61
N ASP A 27 -3.88 14.91 -17.93
CA ASP A 27 -5.22 15.25 -18.43
C ASP A 27 -6.04 14.04 -18.95
N LEU A 28 -5.82 12.87 -18.37
CA LEU A 28 -6.58 11.66 -18.67
C LEU A 28 -7.86 11.61 -17.81
N PRO A 29 -8.95 10.99 -18.29
CA PRO A 29 -10.15 10.78 -17.49
C PRO A 29 -9.81 10.09 -16.16
N LEU A 30 -10.38 10.52 -15.04
CA LEU A 30 -10.08 9.88 -13.75
C LEU A 30 -10.56 8.41 -13.72
N GLY A 31 -9.82 7.57 -13.01
CA GLY A 31 -10.23 6.20 -12.73
C GLY A 31 -11.16 6.15 -11.52
N ASP A 32 -11.97 5.10 -11.47
CA ASP A 32 -12.95 4.86 -10.43
C ASP A 32 -12.29 4.69 -9.03
N PRO A 33 -12.64 5.52 -8.04
CA PRO A 33 -12.05 5.46 -6.70
C PRO A 33 -12.79 4.50 -5.75
N ARG A 34 -13.84 3.78 -6.19
CA ARG A 34 -14.62 2.90 -5.32
C ARG A 34 -13.74 1.84 -4.64
N PRO A 35 -14.03 1.51 -3.37
CA PRO A 35 -13.32 0.46 -2.66
C PRO A 35 -13.69 -0.93 -3.21
N ARG A 36 -12.74 -1.87 -3.18
CA ARG A 36 -12.90 -3.27 -3.61
C ARG A 36 -13.57 -4.15 -2.56
N ALA A 37 -13.48 -3.75 -1.30
CA ALA A 37 -14.07 -4.44 -0.15
C ALA A 37 -14.72 -3.40 0.79
N PRO A 38 -15.66 -3.81 1.65
CA PRO A 38 -16.27 -2.88 2.62
C PRO A 38 -15.25 -2.18 3.52
N TRP A 39 -14.13 -2.85 3.82
CA TRP A 39 -13.07 -2.33 4.66
C TRP A 39 -11.70 -2.64 4.07
N THR A 40 -10.76 -1.71 4.20
CA THR A 40 -9.34 -1.94 3.97
C THR A 40 -8.59 -1.23 5.09
N VAL A 41 -7.73 -1.98 5.78
CA VAL A 41 -6.92 -1.44 6.88
C VAL A 41 -5.46 -1.44 6.43
N MET A 42 -4.78 -0.33 6.66
CA MET A 42 -3.37 -0.17 6.37
C MET A 42 -2.65 0.23 7.65
N CYS A 43 -1.53 -0.42 7.91
CA CYS A 43 -0.63 -0.12 9.02
C CYS A 43 0.72 0.29 8.46
N ASN A 44 1.34 1.30 9.05
CA ASN A 44 2.72 1.64 8.74
C ASN A 44 3.64 0.66 9.47
N VAL A 45 4.68 0.22 8.76
CA VAL A 45 5.85 -0.38 9.37
C VAL A 45 6.87 0.73 9.55
N LEU A 46 7.22 1.01 10.81
CA LEU A 46 8.23 1.99 11.15
C LEU A 46 9.57 1.27 11.36
N GLY A 47 10.66 1.93 10.97
CA GLY A 47 12.00 1.44 11.28
C GLY A 47 12.23 1.40 12.79
N GLY A 48 13.10 0.50 13.21
CA GLY A 48 13.57 0.34 14.58
C GLY A 48 14.81 -0.54 14.59
N ASP A 49 15.28 -0.95 15.76
CA ASP A 49 16.52 -1.74 15.94
C ASP A 49 16.41 -3.21 15.44
N TYR A 50 15.53 -3.47 14.46
CA TYR A 50 15.28 -4.79 13.88
C TYR A 50 15.95 -4.89 12.51
N PRO A 51 17.19 -5.42 12.45
CA PRO A 51 17.95 -5.46 11.21
C PRO A 51 17.40 -6.48 10.19
N ASP A 52 16.65 -7.50 10.65
CA ASP A 52 16.10 -8.54 9.78
C ASP A 52 14.58 -8.41 9.62
N MET A 53 14.17 -7.63 8.62
CA MET A 53 12.77 -7.49 8.23
C MET A 53 12.25 -8.66 7.39
N TYR A 54 13.14 -9.52 6.87
CA TYR A 54 12.77 -10.62 5.98
C TYR A 54 12.08 -11.75 6.75
N GLN A 55 12.55 -12.09 7.95
CA GLN A 55 11.88 -13.08 8.79
C GLN A 55 10.48 -12.63 9.22
N GLY A 56 10.31 -11.35 9.56
CA GLY A 56 9.00 -10.76 9.86
C GLY A 56 8.05 -10.83 8.66
N TYR A 57 8.57 -10.57 7.46
CA TYR A 57 7.82 -10.72 6.22
C TYR A 57 7.29 -12.16 6.03
N LEU A 58 8.16 -13.17 6.17
CA LEU A 58 7.77 -14.58 6.05
C LEU A 58 6.71 -14.98 7.10
N HIS A 59 6.89 -14.54 8.34
CA HIS A 59 5.95 -14.80 9.42
C HIS A 59 4.55 -14.24 9.12
N CYS A 60 4.48 -12.98 8.66
CA CYS A 60 3.22 -12.35 8.28
C CYS A 60 2.53 -13.10 7.12
N MET A 61 3.27 -13.48 6.08
CA MET A 61 2.70 -14.22 4.94
C MET A 61 2.20 -15.61 5.34
N ALA A 62 2.90 -16.31 6.24
CA ALA A 62 2.46 -17.59 6.76
C ALA A 62 1.20 -17.46 7.62
N ARG A 63 1.06 -16.33 8.33
CA ARG A 63 -0.07 -16.08 9.23
C ARG A 63 -1.36 -15.71 8.49
N ASP A 64 -1.26 -14.86 7.48
CA ASP A 64 -2.40 -14.44 6.65
C ASP A 64 -1.97 -14.23 5.19
N PRO A 65 -2.36 -15.15 4.28
CA PRO A 65 -1.99 -15.07 2.87
C PRO A 65 -2.67 -13.93 2.12
N GLN A 66 -3.65 -13.24 2.72
CA GLN A 66 -4.32 -12.09 2.12
C GLN A 66 -3.55 -10.78 2.34
N LEU A 67 -2.58 -10.75 3.27
CA LEU A 67 -1.78 -9.55 3.54
C LEU A 67 -1.06 -9.06 2.28
N LYS A 68 -1.08 -7.75 2.10
CA LYS A 68 -0.35 -7.04 1.05
C LYS A 68 0.77 -6.24 1.71
N ILE A 69 1.99 -6.74 1.59
CA ILE A 69 3.16 -6.16 2.25
C ILE A 69 3.96 -5.34 1.24
N HIS A 70 4.19 -4.08 1.57
CA HIS A 70 4.90 -3.11 0.74
C HIS A 70 6.13 -2.61 1.49
N MET A 71 7.33 -3.03 1.07
CA MET A 71 8.60 -2.56 1.64
C MET A 71 9.26 -1.57 0.68
N TYR A 72 9.74 -0.44 1.20
CA TYR A 72 10.38 0.60 0.39
C TYR A 72 11.83 0.29 -0.02
N GLY A 73 12.38 -0.85 0.38
CA GLY A 73 13.76 -1.24 0.06
C GLY A 73 14.82 -0.30 0.63
N LYS A 74 14.54 0.36 1.75
CA LYS A 74 15.53 1.14 2.49
C LYS A 74 16.38 0.18 3.32
N ASP A 75 17.70 0.38 3.32
CA ASP A 75 18.57 -0.24 4.31
C ASP A 75 18.12 0.24 5.70
N VAL A 76 17.97 -0.69 6.64
CA VAL A 76 17.62 -0.42 8.04
C VAL A 76 18.85 0.06 8.78
#